data_AF-A0A4Y8PI03-F1
#
_entry.id   AF-A0A4Y8PI03-F1
#
_cell.length_a   1.000
_cell.length_b   1.000
_cell.length_c   1.000
_cell.angle_alpha   90.00
_cell.angle_beta   90.00
_cell.angle_gamma   90.00
#
_symmetry.space_group_name_H-M   'P 1'
#
loop_
_entity.id
_entity.type
_entity.pdbx_description
1 polymer ?
#
loop_
_entity_poly.entity_id
_entity_poly.type
_entity_poly.pdbx_seq_one_letter_code
_entity_poly.pdbx_strand_id
1 'polypeptide(L)'
;MRFNNLLKKSSVEGQNKNRLSDEDVFDEKRKATSNKSASSIRKGKCVNFEQCEEAGKVIEVPSNEEFVCPSCNHPLVEIPQRAVKRPLSPLLWSAGVILSLLLIIFFLTPSINGLFNGGNGLFRAFERKPSLLQAEQAIKAQLLKGFDFVDIKEKSAIKNQDGSWTLAYDVTVRPSTPFYWVPVGPVLPGRERLGGVPKDLYDWAKSHLKELLFTLDQEPGMTYYMDQKRTGFDPNQDVTFLWKAKAVQQPDKSWKFLNDQNIFPWNQQQDLVVPGSEKTVLRNGYDLSLALRQEESQWTDYVNRLKEIDQQATQTYKEELSGISGPGRKPKFLQPGTGGPTTAGEGAGIGAAGGALIGGLAGGGAGAGWGALGGAILGGLGGGYYSYEKEKSAYRNRVAAYHAAIRRAKARAREEKEKLLEQYAQELRQNAQNRMLVLSGFNPSPYTPQSNGSVFSTTPAYPSPSNAYPTPPFVSTPSYPANPQPSVPQPGGYVPAPNPAGYPSSHP
;
A
#
# COMPACT_ATOMS: atom_id res chain seq x y z
N MET A 1 34.55 -19.44 18.95
CA MET A 1 33.94 -20.46 18.07
C MET A 1 33.51 -19.75 16.80
N ARG A 2 34.17 -20.03 15.66
CA ARG A 2 33.98 -19.37 14.36
C ARG A 2 33.11 -20.28 13.49
N PHE A 3 31.99 -19.78 12.96
CA PHE A 3 31.20 -20.48 11.95
C PHE A 3 31.43 -19.84 10.58
N ASN A 4 31.86 -20.68 9.63
CA ASN A 4 32.12 -20.35 8.24
C ASN A 4 30.82 -20.31 7.43
N ASN A 5 30.66 -19.24 6.65
CA ASN A 5 29.64 -19.09 5.62
C ASN A 5 30.01 -19.91 4.38
N LEU A 6 29.08 -20.73 3.89
CA LEU A 6 29.14 -21.38 2.58
C LEU A 6 28.09 -20.74 1.66
N LEU A 7 28.52 -19.74 0.88
CA LEU A 7 27.79 -19.19 -0.25
C LEU A 7 28.07 -20.05 -1.49
N LYS A 8 27.05 -20.74 -1.99
CA LYS A 8 27.09 -21.49 -3.25
C LYS A 8 26.64 -20.58 -4.39
N LYS A 9 27.59 -20.20 -5.26
CA LYS A 9 27.34 -19.59 -6.57
C LYS A 9 26.79 -20.65 -7.53
N SER A 10 25.72 -20.33 -8.26
CA SER A 10 25.40 -20.98 -9.53
C SER A 10 25.15 -19.91 -10.59
N SER A 11 25.72 -20.16 -11.76
CA SER A 11 25.99 -19.24 -12.85
C SER A 11 25.35 -19.80 -14.12
N VAL A 12 24.60 -18.93 -14.82
CA VAL A 12 24.54 -18.76 -16.29
C VAL A 12 23.71 -19.73 -17.16
N GLU A 13 23.20 -19.10 -18.24
CA GLU A 13 22.56 -19.58 -19.49
C GLU A 13 21.08 -20.00 -19.40
N GLY A 14 20.15 -19.44 -20.19
CA GLY A 14 20.21 -18.52 -21.32
C GLY A 14 19.15 -18.96 -22.33
N GLN A 15 18.22 -18.08 -22.73
CA GLN A 15 17.70 -18.06 -24.11
C GLN A 15 16.83 -16.82 -24.39
N ASN A 16 17.16 -16.29 -25.56
CA ASN A 16 16.72 -15.09 -26.25
C ASN A 16 15.57 -15.44 -27.20
N LYS A 17 14.53 -14.58 -27.36
CA LYS A 17 13.88 -14.28 -28.67
C LYS A 17 12.68 -13.30 -28.56
N ASN A 18 12.91 -12.11 -29.11
CA ASN A 18 12.06 -11.25 -29.96
C ASN A 18 10.55 -11.52 -30.14
N ARG A 19 9.75 -10.45 -29.93
CA ARG A 19 8.59 -9.98 -30.73
C ARG A 19 8.09 -8.69 -30.05
N LEU A 20 8.37 -7.46 -30.49
CA LEU A 20 8.02 -6.71 -31.71
C LEU A 20 6.53 -6.74 -32.09
N SER A 21 5.95 -5.53 -31.98
CA SER A 21 4.77 -4.92 -32.63
C SER A 21 3.40 -5.58 -32.45
N ASP A 22 2.45 -4.82 -31.89
CA ASP A 22 1.40 -4.19 -32.72
C ASP A 22 0.69 -3.06 -31.94
N GLU A 23 0.62 -1.91 -32.59
CA GLU A 23 -0.25 -0.78 -32.27
C GLU A 23 -1.67 -1.05 -32.81
N ASP A 24 -2.60 -0.24 -32.31
CA ASP A 24 -3.79 0.28 -33.00
C ASP A 24 -5.17 -0.38 -32.84
N VAL A 25 -6.09 0.54 -32.46
CA VAL A 25 -7.52 0.64 -32.81
C VAL A 25 -8.47 -0.25 -32.02
N PHE A 26 -9.31 0.36 -31.16
CA PHE A 26 -10.77 0.31 -31.38
C PHE A 26 -11.54 1.36 -30.56
N ASP A 27 -12.52 1.91 -31.27
CA ASP A 27 -13.38 3.06 -30.99
C ASP A 27 -14.33 2.97 -29.78
N GLU A 28 -14.47 4.13 -29.14
CA GLU A 28 -15.71 4.91 -29.04
C GLU A 28 -17.05 4.22 -29.39
N LYS A 29 -17.87 3.92 -28.37
CA LYS A 29 -19.32 4.21 -28.28
C LYS A 29 -19.97 3.38 -27.18
N ARG A 30 -20.72 4.04 -26.29
CA ARG A 30 -22.19 3.86 -26.16
C ARG A 30 -22.77 4.76 -25.08
N LYS A 31 -23.57 5.72 -25.55
CA LYS A 31 -24.66 6.37 -24.81
C LYS A 31 -25.88 5.44 -24.73
N ALA A 32 -26.74 5.78 -23.76
CA ALA A 32 -28.20 5.71 -23.78
C ALA A 32 -28.89 4.37 -23.50
N THR A 33 -29.26 4.19 -22.23
CA THR A 33 -30.40 3.40 -21.77
C THR A 33 -31.70 4.16 -22.08
N SER A 34 -32.52 3.64 -22.99
CA SER A 34 -33.86 4.14 -23.30
C SER A 34 -34.89 3.00 -23.24
N ASN A 35 -35.90 3.25 -22.42
CA ASN A 35 -37.24 2.67 -22.29
C ASN A 35 -37.67 1.55 -23.27
N LYS A 36 -38.01 0.38 -22.68
CA LYS A 36 -38.77 -0.71 -23.31
C LYS A 36 -40.20 -0.25 -23.63
N SER A 37 -40.49 -0.01 -24.90
CA SER A 37 -41.85 -0.11 -25.45
C SER A 37 -42.05 -1.53 -26.01
N ALA A 38 -43.20 -2.13 -25.75
CA ALA A 38 -43.56 -3.44 -26.28
C ALA A 38 -43.70 -3.36 -27.81
N SER A 39 -42.68 -3.81 -28.54
CA SER A 39 -42.68 -3.84 -30.00
C SER A 39 -43.70 -4.84 -30.52
N SER A 40 -44.65 -4.38 -31.34
CA SER A 40 -45.56 -5.26 -32.09
C SER A 40 -44.76 -6.12 -33.07
N ILE A 41 -45.22 -7.35 -33.34
CA ILE A 41 -44.57 -8.30 -34.25
C ILE A 41 -45.40 -8.39 -35.54
N ARG A 42 -44.77 -8.24 -36.71
CA ARG A 42 -45.38 -8.43 -38.04
C ARG A 42 -45.01 -9.81 -38.60
N LYS A 43 -45.91 -10.45 -39.34
CA LYS A 43 -45.67 -11.77 -39.96
C LYS A 43 -45.70 -11.67 -41.48
N GLY A 44 -44.66 -12.16 -42.16
CA GLY A 44 -44.55 -12.13 -43.61
C GLY A 44 -44.05 -13.45 -44.20
N LYS A 45 -44.16 -13.63 -45.52
CA LYS A 45 -43.57 -14.75 -46.24
C LYS A 45 -42.55 -14.27 -47.27
N CYS A 46 -41.44 -14.99 -47.39
CA CYS A 46 -40.49 -14.75 -48.46
C CYS A 46 -41.00 -15.39 -49.76
N VAL A 47 -40.99 -14.62 -50.85
CA VAL A 47 -41.47 -15.06 -52.18
C VAL A 47 -40.33 -15.44 -53.13
N ASN A 48 -39.08 -15.42 -52.66
CA ASN A 48 -37.91 -15.79 -53.46
C ASN A 48 -37.67 -17.31 -53.45
N PHE A 49 -38.52 -18.07 -54.16
CA PHE A 49 -38.48 -19.54 -54.19
C PHE A 49 -37.27 -20.14 -54.90
N GLU A 50 -36.53 -19.36 -55.70
CA GLU A 50 -35.41 -19.87 -56.49
C GLU A 50 -34.10 -19.89 -55.71
N GLN A 51 -33.93 -19.00 -54.72
CA GLN A 51 -32.63 -18.77 -54.07
C GLN A 51 -32.69 -18.68 -52.55
N CYS A 52 -33.82 -19.03 -51.92
CA CYS A 52 -33.97 -18.94 -50.47
C CYS A 52 -34.62 -20.20 -49.87
N GLU A 53 -33.92 -20.84 -48.92
CA GLU A 53 -34.41 -22.03 -48.19
C GLU A 53 -35.60 -21.71 -47.24
N GLU A 54 -35.88 -20.43 -47.02
CA GLU A 54 -36.99 -19.93 -46.22
C GLU A 54 -38.17 -19.43 -47.07
N ALA A 55 -38.12 -19.60 -48.39
CA ALA A 55 -39.22 -19.25 -49.26
C ALA A 55 -40.50 -20.00 -48.89
N GLY A 56 -41.61 -19.27 -48.78
CA GLY A 56 -42.92 -19.79 -48.38
C GLY A 56 -43.14 -19.99 -46.86
N LYS A 57 -42.08 -19.94 -46.03
CA LYS A 57 -42.21 -20.00 -44.55
C LYS A 57 -42.68 -18.65 -44.00
N VAL A 58 -43.42 -18.70 -42.88
CA VAL A 58 -43.88 -17.51 -42.17
C VAL A 58 -42.76 -17.05 -41.24
N ILE A 59 -42.29 -15.83 -41.43
CA ILE A 59 -41.23 -15.21 -40.64
C ILE A 59 -41.85 -14.09 -39.81
N GLU A 60 -41.52 -14.07 -38.52
CA GLU A 60 -41.96 -13.04 -37.57
C GLU A 60 -40.86 -11.99 -37.43
N VAL A 61 -41.15 -10.75 -37.80
CA VAL A 61 -40.20 -9.63 -37.76
C VAL A 61 -40.73 -8.55 -36.81
N PRO A 62 -39.93 -8.09 -35.83
CA PRO A 62 -40.30 -6.96 -34.98
C PRO A 62 -40.65 -5.72 -35.82
N SER A 63 -41.67 -4.96 -35.43
CA SER A 63 -42.12 -3.79 -36.20
C SER A 63 -41.08 -2.68 -36.35
N ASN A 64 -40.02 -2.68 -35.53
CA ASN A 64 -38.91 -1.73 -35.56
C ASN A 64 -37.76 -2.16 -36.49
N GLU A 65 -37.84 -3.32 -37.14
CA GLU A 65 -36.84 -3.82 -38.09
C GLU A 65 -37.36 -3.80 -39.53
N GLU A 66 -36.44 -3.75 -40.50
CA GLU A 66 -36.77 -3.79 -41.93
C GLU A 66 -37.46 -5.11 -42.29
N PHE A 67 -38.56 -5.03 -43.05
CA PHE A 67 -39.42 -6.18 -43.33
C PHE A 67 -38.88 -7.02 -44.49
N VAL A 68 -37.70 -7.60 -44.29
CA VAL A 68 -36.95 -8.40 -45.27
C VAL A 68 -36.66 -9.80 -44.71
N CYS A 69 -36.49 -10.78 -45.60
CA CYS A 69 -36.14 -12.14 -45.24
C CYS A 69 -34.69 -12.19 -44.73
N PRO A 70 -34.41 -12.72 -43.53
CA PRO A 70 -33.07 -12.70 -42.94
C PRO A 70 -32.05 -13.52 -43.75
N SER A 71 -32.52 -14.52 -44.51
CA SER A 71 -31.65 -15.41 -45.28
C SER A 71 -31.22 -14.83 -46.63
N CYS A 72 -32.09 -14.06 -47.31
CA CYS A 72 -31.83 -13.62 -48.68
C CYS A 72 -32.07 -12.12 -48.92
N ASN A 73 -32.35 -11.34 -47.87
CA ASN A 73 -32.60 -9.90 -47.89
C ASN A 73 -33.69 -9.40 -48.86
N HIS A 74 -34.52 -10.29 -49.41
CA HIS A 74 -35.68 -9.89 -50.22
C HIS A 74 -36.84 -9.41 -49.33
N PRO A 75 -37.64 -8.43 -49.77
CA PRO A 75 -38.80 -7.95 -49.03
C PRO A 75 -39.82 -9.07 -48.79
N LEU A 76 -40.32 -9.15 -47.56
CA LEU A 76 -41.36 -10.09 -47.18
C LEU A 76 -42.74 -9.56 -47.62
N VAL A 77 -43.62 -10.45 -48.06
CA VAL A 77 -45.01 -10.12 -48.35
C VAL A 77 -45.82 -10.32 -47.06
N GLU A 78 -46.47 -9.26 -46.57
CA GLU A 78 -47.25 -9.28 -45.34
C GLU A 78 -48.49 -10.18 -45.50
N ILE A 79 -48.74 -11.05 -44.51
CA ILE A 79 -49.93 -11.88 -44.50
C ILE A 79 -51.04 -11.10 -43.80
N PRO A 80 -52.13 -10.71 -44.49
CA PRO A 80 -53.24 -10.01 -43.83
C PRO A 80 -53.83 -10.94 -42.76
N GLN A 81 -53.75 -10.52 -41.49
CA GLN A 81 -54.42 -11.20 -40.40
C GLN A 81 -55.95 -11.09 -40.62
N ARG A 82 -56.55 -12.12 -41.22
CA ARG A 82 -58.01 -12.21 -41.32
C ARG A 82 -58.55 -12.33 -39.90
N ALA A 83 -59.12 -11.23 -39.40
CA ALA A 83 -59.91 -11.24 -38.19
C ALA A 83 -61.04 -12.26 -38.35
N VAL A 84 -60.91 -13.40 -37.66
CA VAL A 84 -61.93 -14.44 -37.63
C VAL A 84 -63.13 -13.89 -36.88
N LYS A 85 -64.10 -13.32 -37.62
CA LYS A 85 -65.44 -13.03 -37.11
C LYS A 85 -66.08 -14.36 -36.76
N ARG A 86 -66.11 -14.69 -35.46
CA ARG A 86 -66.88 -15.83 -34.93
C ARG A 86 -68.37 -15.52 -35.07
N PRO A 87 -69.16 -16.34 -35.78
CA PRO A 87 -70.60 -16.17 -35.81
C PRO A 87 -71.22 -16.59 -34.48
N LEU A 88 -72.12 -15.75 -34.00
CA LEU A 88 -72.93 -15.94 -32.80
C LEU A 88 -74.06 -16.97 -33.07
N SER A 89 -74.13 -18.00 -32.20
CA SER A 89 -75.33 -18.80 -31.82
C SER A 89 -75.88 -19.83 -32.83
N PRO A 90 -76.47 -20.98 -32.37
CA PRO A 90 -77.61 -21.03 -31.45
C PRO A 90 -77.40 -21.87 -30.18
N LEU A 91 -77.62 -21.23 -29.03
CA LEU A 91 -78.12 -21.88 -27.82
C LEU A 91 -79.48 -22.52 -28.13
N LEU A 92 -79.72 -23.75 -27.66
CA LEU A 92 -80.93 -24.14 -26.91
C LEU A 92 -81.11 -25.66 -26.72
N TRP A 93 -80.22 -26.53 -27.23
CA TRP A 93 -80.35 -27.99 -27.04
C TRP A 93 -79.25 -28.67 -26.22
N SER A 94 -78.26 -27.92 -25.73
CA SER A 94 -77.11 -28.47 -24.97
C SER A 94 -77.14 -28.19 -23.46
N ALA A 95 -78.12 -27.43 -22.96
CA ALA A 95 -78.16 -27.01 -21.55
C ALA A 95 -78.30 -28.19 -20.58
N GLY A 96 -79.11 -29.20 -20.89
CA GLY A 96 -79.29 -30.37 -20.00
C GLY A 96 -78.08 -31.30 -19.95
N VAL A 97 -77.39 -31.48 -21.09
CA VAL A 97 -76.19 -32.32 -21.17
C VAL A 97 -75.00 -31.60 -20.54
N ILE A 98 -74.84 -30.29 -20.78
CA ILE A 98 -73.77 -29.50 -20.17
C ILE A 98 -73.99 -29.35 -18.66
N LEU A 99 -75.23 -29.18 -18.18
CA LEU A 99 -75.51 -29.12 -16.75
C LEU A 99 -75.27 -30.47 -16.05
N SER A 100 -75.62 -31.59 -16.69
CA SER A 100 -75.33 -32.92 -16.16
C SER A 100 -73.82 -33.23 -16.16
N LEU A 101 -73.10 -32.83 -17.20
CA LEU A 101 -71.65 -33.00 -17.31
C LEU A 101 -70.92 -32.07 -16.32
N LEU A 102 -71.42 -30.85 -16.10
CA LEU A 102 -70.93 -29.94 -15.07
C LEU A 102 -71.20 -30.47 -13.66
N LEU A 103 -72.37 -31.05 -13.38
CA LEU A 103 -72.68 -31.66 -12.08
C LEU A 103 -71.82 -32.91 -11.81
N ILE A 104 -71.60 -33.75 -12.82
CA ILE A 104 -70.68 -34.89 -12.72
C ILE A 104 -69.25 -34.41 -12.47
N ILE A 105 -68.79 -33.38 -13.18
CA ILE A 105 -67.49 -32.74 -12.92
C ILE A 105 -67.45 -32.15 -11.51
N PHE A 106 -68.51 -31.48 -11.04
CA PHE A 106 -68.56 -30.83 -9.72
C PHE A 106 -68.61 -31.81 -8.54
N PHE A 107 -69.22 -32.99 -8.73
CA PHE A 107 -69.21 -34.06 -7.73
C PHE A 107 -67.97 -34.96 -7.79
N LEU A 108 -67.29 -35.07 -8.94
CA LEU A 108 -66.01 -35.79 -9.08
C LEU A 108 -64.79 -34.92 -8.78
N THR A 109 -64.86 -33.59 -8.91
CA THR A 109 -63.75 -32.68 -8.62
C THR A 109 -63.22 -32.74 -7.18
N PRO A 110 -64.01 -32.90 -6.09
CA PRO A 110 -63.41 -33.04 -4.76
C PRO A 110 -62.58 -34.33 -4.63
N SER A 111 -62.99 -35.41 -5.27
CA SER A 111 -62.26 -36.69 -5.29
C SER A 111 -61.00 -36.62 -6.16
N ILE A 112 -61.06 -35.92 -7.29
CA ILE A 112 -59.93 -35.73 -8.21
C ILE A 112 -58.91 -34.72 -7.65
N ASN A 113 -59.37 -33.66 -6.97
CA ASN A 113 -58.48 -32.74 -6.26
C ASN A 113 -57.80 -33.40 -5.07
N GLY A 114 -58.44 -34.35 -4.39
CA GLY A 114 -57.79 -35.19 -3.38
C GLY A 114 -56.72 -36.12 -3.95
N LEU A 115 -56.90 -36.60 -5.19
CA LEU A 115 -55.95 -37.48 -5.88
C LEU A 115 -54.76 -36.72 -6.49
N PHE A 116 -54.92 -35.44 -6.81
CA PHE A 116 -53.85 -34.59 -7.36
C PHE A 116 -53.16 -33.70 -6.34
N ASN A 117 -53.85 -33.24 -5.29
CA ASN A 117 -53.29 -32.38 -4.24
C ASN A 117 -53.15 -33.07 -2.87
N GLY A 118 -53.63 -34.31 -2.72
CA GLY A 118 -53.37 -35.10 -1.52
C GLY A 118 -51.89 -35.48 -1.42
N GLY A 119 -51.39 -35.68 -0.19
CA GLY A 119 -49.96 -35.95 0.09
C GLY A 119 -49.30 -37.12 -0.66
N ASN A 120 -50.07 -37.93 -1.40
CA ASN A 120 -49.60 -39.06 -2.21
C ASN A 120 -49.92 -38.92 -3.72
N GLY A 121 -50.23 -37.72 -4.21
CA GLY A 121 -50.63 -37.50 -5.60
C GLY A 121 -49.53 -37.85 -6.61
N LEU A 122 -49.96 -38.41 -7.75
CA LEU A 122 -49.11 -38.87 -8.87
C LEU A 122 -48.16 -37.79 -9.42
N PHE A 123 -48.43 -36.50 -9.14
CA PHE A 123 -47.58 -35.38 -9.55
C PHE A 123 -46.38 -35.10 -8.63
N ARG A 124 -46.31 -35.67 -7.41
CA ARG A 124 -45.07 -35.62 -6.59
C ARG A 124 -43.88 -36.29 -7.28
N ALA A 125 -44.13 -37.21 -8.21
CA ALA A 125 -43.09 -37.85 -9.02
C ALA A 125 -42.40 -36.89 -10.01
N PHE A 126 -42.99 -35.72 -10.28
CA PHE A 126 -42.43 -34.72 -11.20
C PHE A 126 -41.74 -33.55 -10.50
N GLU A 127 -41.61 -33.58 -9.16
CA GLU A 127 -40.79 -32.60 -8.47
C GLU A 127 -39.30 -32.85 -8.77
N ARG A 128 -38.81 -32.07 -9.73
CA ARG A 128 -37.49 -32.24 -10.34
C ARG A 128 -36.40 -31.84 -9.36
N LYS A 129 -35.70 -32.84 -8.81
CA LYS A 129 -34.44 -32.66 -8.08
C LYS A 129 -33.47 -31.74 -8.83
N PRO A 130 -32.66 -30.91 -8.14
CA PRO A 130 -31.62 -30.10 -8.78
C PRO A 130 -30.67 -30.95 -9.62
N SER A 131 -30.25 -30.41 -10.77
CA SER A 131 -29.32 -31.13 -11.65
C SER A 131 -27.89 -31.07 -11.10
N LEU A 132 -27.07 -32.06 -11.46
CA LEU A 132 -25.65 -32.10 -11.10
C LEU A 132 -24.90 -30.86 -11.63
N LEU A 133 -25.25 -30.38 -12.83
CA LEU A 133 -24.66 -29.19 -13.44
C LEU A 133 -24.97 -27.92 -12.62
N GLN A 134 -26.19 -27.80 -12.08
CA GLN A 134 -26.51 -26.68 -11.18
C GLN A 134 -25.72 -26.75 -9.88
N ALA A 135 -25.55 -27.95 -9.33
CA ALA A 135 -24.72 -28.18 -8.15
C ALA A 135 -23.25 -27.83 -8.42
N GLU A 136 -22.71 -28.22 -9.58
CA GLU A 136 -21.36 -27.89 -10.05
C GLU A 136 -21.14 -26.37 -10.16
N GLN A 137 -22.06 -25.65 -10.80
CA GLN A 137 -21.97 -24.20 -10.90
C GLN A 137 -22.02 -23.52 -9.52
N ALA A 138 -22.87 -24.02 -8.63
CA ALA A 138 -23.01 -23.49 -7.28
C ALA A 138 -21.74 -23.72 -6.43
N ILE A 139 -21.07 -24.87 -6.55
CA ILE A 139 -19.82 -25.12 -5.83
C ILE A 139 -18.66 -24.34 -6.43
N LYS A 140 -18.55 -24.25 -7.77
CA LYS A 140 -17.50 -23.45 -8.45
C LYS A 140 -17.50 -21.99 -8.00
N ALA A 141 -18.68 -21.39 -7.80
CA ALA A 141 -18.82 -20.03 -7.31
C ALA A 141 -18.32 -19.82 -5.87
N GLN A 142 -18.15 -20.90 -5.10
CA GLN A 142 -17.73 -20.87 -3.70
C GLN A 142 -16.27 -21.31 -3.51
N LEU A 143 -15.59 -21.76 -4.57
CA LEU A 143 -14.19 -22.16 -4.49
C LEU A 143 -13.30 -20.94 -4.25
N LEU A 144 -12.28 -21.14 -3.41
CA LEU A 144 -11.24 -20.14 -3.20
C LEU A 144 -10.46 -19.93 -4.51
N LYS A 145 -10.09 -18.68 -4.82
CA LYS A 145 -9.25 -18.38 -5.99
C LYS A 145 -7.98 -19.21 -5.96
N GLY A 146 -7.68 -19.89 -7.07
CA GLY A 146 -6.55 -20.81 -7.18
C GLY A 146 -6.89 -22.29 -6.92
N PHE A 147 -8.15 -22.62 -6.63
CA PHE A 147 -8.65 -24.00 -6.69
C PHE A 147 -9.44 -24.23 -7.97
N ASP A 148 -9.03 -25.24 -8.72
CA ASP A 148 -9.73 -25.72 -9.90
C ASP A 148 -10.69 -26.83 -9.51
N PHE A 149 -11.90 -26.78 -10.05
CA PHE A 149 -12.87 -27.84 -9.89
C PHE A 149 -12.50 -29.04 -10.77
N VAL A 150 -12.48 -30.25 -10.20
CA VAL A 150 -12.15 -31.49 -10.92
C VAL A 150 -13.38 -32.34 -11.15
N ASP A 151 -14.11 -32.69 -10.09
CA ASP A 151 -15.24 -33.62 -10.16
C ASP A 151 -16.25 -33.43 -9.02
N ILE A 152 -17.50 -33.86 -9.24
CA ILE A 152 -18.57 -33.89 -8.24
C ILE A 152 -19.37 -35.19 -8.36
N LYS A 153 -19.39 -35.97 -7.27
CA LYS A 153 -20.16 -37.22 -7.20
C LYS A 153 -21.25 -37.10 -6.16
N GLU A 154 -22.47 -37.43 -6.55
CA GLU A 154 -23.58 -37.45 -5.60
C GLU A 154 -23.49 -38.67 -4.69
N LYS A 155 -23.61 -38.43 -3.38
CA LYS A 155 -23.59 -39.46 -2.35
C LYS A 155 -24.98 -39.73 -1.77
N SER A 156 -25.74 -38.67 -1.51
CA SER A 156 -27.12 -38.80 -1.01
C SER A 156 -27.97 -37.60 -1.39
N ALA A 157 -29.26 -37.84 -1.62
CA ALA A 157 -30.27 -36.81 -1.83
C ALA A 157 -31.52 -37.17 -1.02
N ILE A 158 -31.84 -36.34 -0.03
CA ILE A 158 -32.99 -36.53 0.86
C ILE A 158 -33.91 -35.33 0.69
N LYS A 159 -35.17 -35.59 0.30
CA LYS A 159 -36.19 -34.55 0.20
C LYS A 159 -36.80 -34.31 1.59
N ASN A 160 -36.80 -33.06 2.02
CA ASN A 160 -37.37 -32.64 3.29
C ASN A 160 -38.89 -32.39 3.14
N GLN A 161 -39.60 -32.34 4.28
CA GLN A 161 -41.04 -32.09 4.30
C GLN A 161 -41.43 -30.68 3.80
N ASP A 162 -40.50 -29.72 3.87
CA ASP A 162 -40.65 -28.34 3.37
C ASP A 162 -40.47 -28.22 1.85
N GLY A 163 -40.26 -29.33 1.13
CA GLY A 163 -40.02 -29.36 -0.32
C GLY A 163 -38.57 -29.05 -0.72
N SER A 164 -37.70 -28.71 0.24
CA SER A 164 -36.26 -28.55 0.00
C SER A 164 -35.54 -29.90 -0.12
N TRP A 165 -34.34 -29.88 -0.68
CA TRP A 165 -33.47 -31.05 -0.78
C TRP A 165 -32.24 -30.89 0.09
N THR A 166 -31.95 -31.87 0.93
CA THR A 166 -30.66 -32.04 1.60
C THR A 166 -29.80 -32.94 0.72
N LEU A 167 -28.76 -32.38 0.12
CA LEU A 167 -27.89 -33.06 -0.84
C LEU A 167 -26.51 -33.20 -0.23
N ALA A 168 -25.86 -34.34 -0.46
CA ALA A 168 -24.46 -34.54 -0.10
C ALA A 168 -23.69 -35.00 -1.33
N TYR A 169 -22.61 -34.28 -1.63
CA TYR A 169 -21.72 -34.54 -2.75
C TYR A 169 -20.30 -34.77 -2.26
N ASP A 170 -19.60 -35.75 -2.80
CA ASP A 170 -18.15 -35.83 -2.69
C ASP A 170 -17.57 -34.97 -3.83
N VAL A 171 -17.00 -33.82 -3.47
CA VAL A 171 -16.44 -32.82 -4.40
C VAL A 171 -14.93 -32.98 -4.41
N THR A 172 -14.33 -33.06 -5.60
CA THR A 172 -12.88 -33.08 -5.78
C THR A 172 -12.42 -31.78 -6.42
N VAL A 173 -11.46 -31.12 -5.77
CA VAL A 173 -10.83 -29.88 -6.25
C VAL A 173 -9.32 -30.07 -6.30
N ARG A 174 -8.65 -29.25 -7.10
CA ARG A 174 -7.20 -29.28 -7.26
C ARG A 174 -6.65 -27.85 -7.15
N PRO A 175 -5.75 -27.56 -6.22
CA PRO A 175 -5.11 -26.25 -6.15
C PRO A 175 -4.11 -26.11 -7.30
N SER A 176 -4.16 -25.00 -8.04
CA SER A 176 -3.20 -24.70 -9.12
C SER A 176 -1.85 -24.22 -8.59
N THR A 177 -1.80 -23.75 -7.34
CA THR A 177 -0.58 -23.26 -6.66
C THR A 177 -0.54 -23.80 -5.23
N PRO A 178 0.64 -23.86 -4.58
CA PRO A 178 0.72 -24.25 -3.18
C PRO A 178 -0.01 -23.24 -2.30
N PHE A 179 -0.76 -23.75 -1.32
CA PHE A 179 -1.38 -22.94 -0.28
C PHE A 179 -0.70 -23.18 1.05
N TYR A 180 -0.50 -22.11 1.81
CA TYR A 180 0.17 -22.12 3.10
C TYR A 180 -0.75 -21.57 4.18
N TRP A 181 -0.78 -22.27 5.31
CA TRP A 181 -1.27 -21.72 6.57
C TRP A 181 -0.17 -20.85 7.15
N VAL A 182 -0.44 -19.55 7.24
CA VAL A 182 0.54 -18.56 7.68
C VAL A 182 0.03 -17.86 8.93
N PRO A 183 0.77 -17.91 10.05
CA PRO A 183 0.44 -17.12 11.22
C PRO A 183 0.58 -15.63 10.90
N VAL A 184 -0.35 -14.84 11.43
CA VAL A 184 -0.35 -13.38 11.38
C VAL A 184 -0.29 -12.86 12.80
N GLY A 185 0.58 -11.90 13.04
CA GLY A 185 0.74 -11.28 14.34
C GLY A 185 1.40 -9.90 14.25
N PRO A 186 1.50 -9.20 15.38
CA PRO A 186 2.14 -7.89 15.44
C PRO A 186 3.60 -7.99 15.00
N VAL A 187 4.07 -6.95 14.32
CA VAL A 187 5.47 -6.87 13.90
C VAL A 187 6.36 -6.77 15.12
N LEU A 188 7.25 -7.75 15.26
CA LEU A 188 8.22 -7.78 16.33
C LEU A 188 9.42 -6.89 15.94
N PRO A 189 9.85 -5.96 16.81
CA PRO A 189 11.02 -5.13 16.59
C PRO A 189 12.30 -5.98 16.76
N GLY A 190 12.60 -6.78 15.75
CA GLY A 190 13.85 -7.54 15.69
C GLY A 190 15.05 -6.60 15.56
N ARG A 191 16.20 -6.98 16.15
CA ARG A 191 17.45 -6.22 16.02
C ARG A 191 17.86 -6.04 14.56
N GLU A 192 17.57 -7.02 13.71
CA GLU A 192 17.88 -7.00 12.28
C GLU A 192 17.13 -5.89 11.55
N ARG A 193 15.83 -5.72 11.84
CA ARG A 193 15.00 -4.68 11.21
C ARG A 193 15.50 -3.30 11.60
N LEU A 194 15.73 -3.05 12.89
CA LEU A 194 16.19 -1.74 13.38
C LEU A 194 17.62 -1.36 12.95
N GLY A 195 18.41 -2.29 12.40
CA GLY A 195 19.79 -2.03 11.98
C GLY A 195 19.95 -0.89 10.97
N GLY A 196 18.90 -0.61 10.17
CA GLY A 196 18.89 0.49 9.21
C GLY A 196 18.50 1.86 9.77
N VAL A 197 17.90 1.93 10.96
CA VAL A 197 17.38 3.18 11.55
C VAL A 197 18.52 3.96 12.25
N PRO A 198 18.50 5.30 12.30
CA PRO A 198 19.41 6.05 13.17
C PRO A 198 19.23 5.65 14.65
N LYS A 199 20.33 5.44 15.37
CA LYS A 199 20.30 4.86 16.73
C LYS A 199 19.47 5.66 17.73
N ASP A 200 19.49 6.98 17.60
CA ASP A 200 18.72 7.88 18.46
C ASP A 200 17.21 7.89 18.13
N LEU A 201 16.81 7.30 17.00
CA LEU A 201 15.43 7.12 16.57
C LEU A 201 14.87 5.72 16.84
N TYR A 202 15.62 4.81 17.45
CA TYR A 202 15.18 3.42 17.68
C TYR A 202 13.89 3.31 18.49
N ASP A 203 13.79 4.04 19.61
CA ASP A 203 12.61 3.99 20.47
C ASP A 203 11.38 4.62 19.81
N TRP A 204 11.61 5.71 19.06
CA TRP A 204 10.56 6.32 18.25
C TRP A 204 10.09 5.34 17.18
N ALA A 205 11.01 4.71 16.45
CA ALA A 205 10.67 3.81 15.37
C ALA A 205 9.89 2.58 15.87
N LYS A 206 10.36 1.99 16.97
CA LYS A 206 9.71 0.86 17.63
C LYS A 206 8.28 1.16 18.05
N SER A 207 8.00 2.37 18.55
CA SER A 207 6.66 2.73 19.04
C SER A 207 5.64 2.98 17.91
N HIS A 208 6.10 3.26 16.69
CA HIS A 208 5.27 3.52 15.51
C HIS A 208 5.16 2.32 14.56
N LEU A 209 5.78 1.17 14.87
CA LEU A 209 5.64 -0.06 14.04
C LEU A 209 4.19 -0.51 13.90
N LYS A 210 3.36 -0.29 14.93
CA LYS A 210 1.93 -0.61 14.93
C LYS A 210 1.11 0.20 13.91
N GLU A 211 1.67 1.30 13.42
CA GLU A 211 1.02 2.21 12.47
C GLU A 211 1.44 1.91 11.02
N LEU A 212 2.43 1.03 10.81
CA LEU A 212 2.92 0.69 9.48
C LEU A 212 2.02 -0.32 8.76
N LEU A 213 1.84 -0.09 7.46
CA LEU A 213 1.10 -0.96 6.57
C LEU A 213 2.05 -1.92 5.86
N PHE A 214 2.34 -3.07 6.46
CA PHE A 214 3.27 -4.03 5.87
C PHE A 214 2.68 -4.76 4.67
N THR A 215 1.40 -5.11 4.72
CA THR A 215 0.69 -5.72 3.59
C THR A 215 -0.67 -5.06 3.42
N LEU A 216 -1.19 -5.11 2.19
CA LEU A 216 -2.51 -4.54 1.93
C LEU A 216 -3.57 -5.33 2.69
N ASP A 217 -3.54 -6.64 2.66
CA ASP A 217 -4.64 -7.46 3.17
C ASP A 217 -4.64 -7.67 4.70
N GLN A 218 -3.75 -7.01 5.45
CA GLN A 218 -3.69 -7.09 6.91
C GLN A 218 -3.90 -5.74 7.58
N GLU A 219 -4.20 -5.79 8.87
CA GLU A 219 -4.34 -4.62 9.72
C GLU A 219 -2.98 -3.92 9.92
N PRO A 220 -2.98 -2.60 10.19
CA PRO A 220 -1.74 -1.88 10.49
C PRO A 220 -0.97 -2.53 11.64
N GLY A 221 0.35 -2.62 11.48
CA GLY A 221 1.22 -3.24 12.47
C GLY A 221 1.27 -4.76 12.45
N MET A 222 0.50 -5.42 11.58
CA MET A 222 0.48 -6.88 11.47
C MET A 222 1.34 -7.34 10.30
N THR A 223 1.99 -8.48 10.45
CA THR A 223 2.76 -9.14 9.38
C THR A 223 2.56 -10.65 9.41
N TYR A 224 2.98 -11.29 8.33
CA TYR A 224 3.04 -12.72 8.18
C TYR A 224 4.32 -13.30 8.79
N TYR A 225 4.20 -14.30 9.65
CA TYR A 225 5.36 -15.06 10.15
C TYR A 225 5.73 -16.16 9.16
N MET A 226 6.49 -15.76 8.14
CA MET A 226 6.86 -16.60 7.00
C MET A 226 7.74 -17.79 7.35
N ASP A 227 8.55 -17.65 8.40
CA ASP A 227 9.39 -18.69 8.98
C ASP A 227 8.58 -19.82 9.61
N GLN A 228 7.31 -19.55 9.96
CA GLN A 228 6.42 -20.47 10.64
C GLN A 228 5.26 -20.95 9.76
N LYS A 229 5.29 -20.63 8.47
CA LYS A 229 4.28 -21.09 7.53
C LYS A 229 4.28 -22.61 7.42
N ARG A 230 3.11 -23.21 7.29
CA ARG A 230 2.94 -24.65 7.04
C ARG A 230 2.23 -24.87 5.72
N THR A 231 2.66 -25.88 4.97
CA THR A 231 1.95 -26.28 3.75
C THR A 231 0.56 -26.77 4.15
N GLY A 232 -0.47 -26.11 3.60
CA GLY A 232 -1.86 -26.53 3.76
C GLY A 232 -2.26 -27.47 2.63
N PHE A 233 -1.97 -27.09 1.39
CA PHE A 233 -2.29 -27.87 0.20
C PHE A 233 -1.15 -27.80 -0.81
N ASP A 234 -0.69 -28.97 -1.28
CA ASP A 234 0.30 -29.06 -2.34
C ASP A 234 -0.33 -28.80 -3.71
N PRO A 235 0.40 -28.16 -4.64
CA PRO A 235 -0.13 -27.87 -5.97
C PRO A 235 -0.41 -29.17 -6.72
N ASN A 236 -1.46 -29.16 -7.54
CA ASN A 236 -1.90 -30.28 -8.35
C ASN A 236 -2.31 -31.54 -7.57
N GLN A 237 -2.44 -31.48 -6.25
CA GLN A 237 -2.96 -32.58 -5.43
C GLN A 237 -4.48 -32.51 -5.36
N ASP A 238 -5.16 -33.58 -5.76
CA ASP A 238 -6.61 -33.68 -5.64
C ASP A 238 -7.03 -33.75 -4.16
N VAL A 239 -7.94 -32.84 -3.78
CA VAL A 239 -8.52 -32.75 -2.44
C VAL A 239 -10.01 -33.05 -2.58
N THR A 240 -10.43 -34.20 -2.04
CA THR A 240 -11.84 -34.59 -2.01
C THR A 240 -12.44 -34.26 -0.65
N PHE A 241 -13.60 -33.59 -0.64
CA PHE A 241 -14.34 -33.28 0.59
C PHE A 241 -15.84 -33.45 0.40
N LEU A 242 -16.54 -33.67 1.52
CA LEU A 242 -17.99 -33.83 1.54
C LEU A 242 -18.67 -32.45 1.59
N TRP A 243 -19.43 -32.12 0.56
CA TRP A 243 -20.23 -30.90 0.45
C TRP A 243 -21.72 -31.23 0.66
N LYS A 244 -22.26 -30.85 1.82
CA LYS A 244 -23.66 -30.97 2.23
C LYS A 244 -24.41 -29.66 1.97
N ALA A 245 -25.24 -29.61 0.95
CA ALA A 245 -25.98 -28.39 0.59
C ALA A 245 -27.49 -28.57 0.80
N LYS A 246 -28.17 -27.50 1.26
CA LYS A 246 -29.63 -27.44 1.23
C LYS A 246 -30.06 -26.71 -0.03
N ALA A 247 -30.71 -27.41 -0.96
CA ALA A 247 -31.23 -26.81 -2.18
C ALA A 247 -32.71 -26.44 -2.01
N VAL A 248 -33.04 -25.18 -2.28
CA VAL A 248 -34.40 -24.64 -2.21
C VAL A 248 -34.80 -24.16 -3.59
N GLN A 249 -35.99 -24.56 -4.05
CA GLN A 249 -36.52 -24.11 -5.33
C GLN A 249 -37.02 -22.66 -5.20
N GLN A 250 -36.57 -21.81 -6.11
CA GLN A 250 -37.02 -20.43 -6.21
C GLN A 250 -38.33 -20.34 -7.04
N PRO A 251 -39.07 -19.21 -6.97
CA PRO A 251 -40.31 -19.02 -7.72
C PRO A 251 -40.15 -19.15 -9.25
N ASP A 252 -38.96 -18.85 -9.78
CA ASP A 252 -38.60 -19.00 -11.19
C ASP A 252 -38.24 -20.45 -11.58
N LYS A 253 -38.44 -21.40 -10.65
CA LYS A 253 -38.06 -22.82 -10.75
C LYS A 253 -36.54 -23.07 -10.80
N SER A 254 -35.70 -22.06 -10.58
CA SER A 254 -34.27 -22.24 -10.36
C SER A 254 -33.99 -22.82 -8.97
N TRP A 255 -32.78 -23.32 -8.76
CA TRP A 255 -32.35 -23.88 -7.48
C TRP A 255 -31.36 -22.95 -6.81
N LYS A 256 -31.64 -22.58 -5.55
CA LYS A 256 -30.68 -21.90 -4.68
C LYS A 256 -30.03 -22.92 -3.74
N PHE A 257 -28.72 -23.00 -3.76
CA PHE A 257 -27.95 -23.82 -2.82
C PHE A 257 -27.57 -22.97 -1.62
N LEU A 258 -28.06 -23.35 -0.45
CA LEU A 258 -27.72 -22.77 0.85
C LEU A 258 -26.61 -23.60 1.47
N ASN A 259 -25.62 -22.90 2.03
CA ASN A 259 -24.38 -23.49 2.51
C ASN A 259 -24.23 -23.31 4.03
N ASP A 260 -25.26 -23.70 4.77
CA ASP A 260 -25.33 -23.37 6.19
C ASP A 260 -24.53 -24.35 7.08
N GLN A 261 -24.07 -25.48 6.52
CA GLN A 261 -23.43 -26.56 7.29
C GLN A 261 -22.07 -27.04 6.74
N ASN A 262 -21.52 -26.47 5.67
CA ASN A 262 -20.21 -26.93 5.19
C ASN A 262 -19.05 -26.23 5.84
N ILE A 263 -18.15 -27.06 6.35
CA ILE A 263 -16.81 -26.67 6.73
C ILE A 263 -15.92 -27.06 5.55
N PHE A 264 -15.61 -26.10 4.69
CA PHE A 264 -14.65 -26.33 3.62
C PHE A 264 -13.27 -26.65 4.19
N PRO A 265 -12.44 -27.44 3.50
CA PRO A 265 -11.07 -27.76 3.96
C PRO A 265 -10.23 -26.50 4.24
N TRP A 266 -10.41 -25.43 3.46
CA TRP A 266 -9.72 -24.15 3.65
C TRP A 266 -10.30 -23.27 4.77
N ASN A 267 -11.42 -23.67 5.37
CA ASN A 267 -12.00 -23.02 6.56
C ASN A 267 -11.71 -23.82 7.84
N GLN A 268 -11.11 -25.01 7.74
CA GLN A 268 -10.64 -25.74 8.91
C GLN A 268 -9.41 -25.03 9.45
N GLN A 269 -9.65 -24.06 10.33
CA GLN A 269 -8.61 -23.36 11.04
C GLN A 269 -7.82 -24.41 11.82
N GLN A 270 -6.54 -24.57 11.49
CA GLN A 270 -5.66 -25.35 12.34
C GLN A 270 -5.49 -24.57 13.65
N ASP A 271 -5.64 -25.25 14.79
CA ASP A 271 -5.29 -24.74 16.11
C ASP A 271 -3.76 -24.60 16.23
N LEU A 272 -3.18 -23.77 15.36
CA LEU A 272 -1.79 -23.41 15.41
C LEU A 272 -1.66 -22.22 16.36
N VAL A 273 -1.56 -22.53 17.65
CA VAL A 273 -1.23 -21.53 18.66
C VAL A 273 0.27 -21.26 18.56
N VAL A 274 0.65 -20.34 17.69
CA VAL A 274 2.00 -19.78 17.73
C VAL A 274 2.05 -18.69 18.79
N PRO A 275 3.03 -18.70 19.70
CA PRO A 275 3.26 -17.60 20.62
C PRO A 275 3.37 -16.26 19.88
N GLY A 276 2.47 -15.33 20.18
CA GLY A 276 2.45 -13.99 19.58
C GLY A 276 1.69 -13.87 18.27
N SER A 277 1.19 -14.96 17.67
CA SER A 277 0.25 -14.85 16.54
C SER A 277 -1.17 -14.62 17.06
N GLU A 278 -1.94 -13.78 16.37
CA GLU A 278 -3.35 -13.54 16.69
C GLU A 278 -4.28 -14.42 15.86
N LYS A 279 -3.91 -14.71 14.62
CA LYS A 279 -4.71 -15.52 13.69
C LYS A 279 -3.82 -16.29 12.72
N THR A 280 -4.35 -17.38 12.18
CA THR A 280 -3.73 -18.13 11.07
C THR A 280 -4.60 -18.00 9.84
N VAL A 281 -4.02 -17.64 8.71
CA VAL A 281 -4.75 -17.46 7.45
C VAL A 281 -4.20 -18.36 6.36
N LEU A 282 -5.07 -18.79 5.44
CA LEU A 282 -4.66 -19.50 4.24
C LEU A 282 -4.33 -18.51 3.12
N ARG A 283 -3.13 -18.62 2.57
CA ARG A 283 -2.66 -17.80 1.44
C ARG A 283 -2.03 -18.68 0.36
N ASN A 284 -2.26 -18.34 -0.90
CA ASN A 284 -1.52 -18.97 -1.99
C ASN A 284 -0.06 -18.49 -1.96
N GLY A 285 0.85 -19.27 -2.53
CA GLY A 285 2.27 -18.94 -2.54
C GLY A 285 2.61 -17.64 -3.29
N TYR A 286 1.81 -17.29 -4.30
CA TYR A 286 2.03 -16.08 -5.12
C TYR A 286 1.75 -14.80 -4.32
N ASP A 287 0.55 -14.69 -3.74
CA ASP A 287 0.09 -13.59 -2.88
C ASP A 287 1.04 -13.44 -1.69
N LEU A 288 1.51 -14.55 -1.12
CA LEU A 288 2.46 -14.54 -0.02
C LEU A 288 3.81 -13.92 -0.44
N SER A 289 4.30 -14.26 -1.64
CA SER A 289 5.53 -13.68 -2.17
C SER A 289 5.37 -12.18 -2.51
N LEU A 290 4.19 -11.78 -2.97
CA LEU A 290 3.88 -10.38 -3.24
C LEU A 290 3.81 -9.58 -1.93
N ALA A 291 3.15 -10.14 -0.92
CA ALA A 291 3.08 -9.57 0.42
C ALA A 291 4.47 -9.35 1.03
N LEU A 292 5.41 -10.30 0.86
CA LEU A 292 6.80 -10.15 1.30
C LEU A 292 7.52 -8.98 0.63
N ARG A 293 7.35 -8.81 -0.69
CA ARG A 293 7.96 -7.69 -1.41
C ARG A 293 7.37 -6.36 -0.99
N GLN A 294 6.06 -6.32 -0.73
CA GLN A 294 5.40 -5.13 -0.18
C GLN A 294 5.94 -4.80 1.20
N GLU A 295 6.06 -5.80 2.09
CA GLU A 295 6.62 -5.64 3.42
C GLU A 295 8.04 -5.05 3.38
N GLU A 296 8.90 -5.60 2.52
CA GLU A 296 10.29 -5.13 2.37
C GLU A 296 10.37 -3.71 1.79
N SER A 297 9.52 -3.40 0.80
CA SER A 297 9.42 -2.04 0.24
C SER A 297 8.99 -1.04 1.31
N GLN A 298 7.90 -1.33 2.03
CA GLN A 298 7.36 -0.45 3.06
C GLN A 298 8.35 -0.26 4.22
N TRP A 299 9.06 -1.32 4.59
CA TRP A 299 10.13 -1.22 5.58
C TRP A 299 11.28 -0.33 5.10
N THR A 300 11.69 -0.49 3.84
CA THR A 300 12.78 0.29 3.24
C THR A 300 12.41 1.78 3.17
N ASP A 301 11.19 2.08 2.72
CA ASP A 301 10.67 3.44 2.63
C ASP A 301 10.60 4.09 4.02
N TYR A 302 10.10 3.36 5.02
CA TYR A 302 10.07 3.80 6.41
C TYR A 302 11.46 4.15 6.95
N VAL A 303 12.45 3.26 6.75
CA VAL A 303 13.83 3.47 7.19
C VAL A 303 14.47 4.66 6.46
N ASN A 304 14.26 4.78 5.16
CA ASN A 304 14.80 5.87 4.36
C ASN A 304 14.22 7.21 4.82
N ARG A 305 12.91 7.26 5.09
CA ARG A 305 12.26 8.47 5.59
C ARG A 305 12.85 8.94 6.93
N LEU A 306 13.15 8.01 7.83
CA LEU A 306 13.81 8.35 9.11
C LEU A 306 15.25 8.83 8.93
N LYS A 307 15.99 8.29 7.96
CA LYS A 307 17.32 8.80 7.61
C LYS A 307 17.26 10.20 7.02
N GLU A 308 16.29 10.48 6.16
CA GLU A 308 16.07 11.83 5.60
C GLU A 308 15.80 12.85 6.71
N ILE A 309 14.93 12.53 7.66
CA ILE A 309 14.64 13.40 8.81
C ILE A 309 15.90 13.67 9.64
N ASP A 310 16.72 12.64 9.88
CA ASP A 310 17.99 12.80 10.60
C ASP A 310 19.02 13.64 9.82
N GLN A 311 19.08 13.47 8.51
CA GLN A 311 19.93 14.27 7.62
C GLN A 311 19.49 15.74 7.58
N GLN A 312 18.18 16.01 7.49
CA GLN A 312 17.64 17.37 7.54
C GLN A 312 17.97 18.06 8.86
N ALA A 313 17.74 17.39 10.00
CA ALA A 313 18.11 17.92 11.32
C ALA A 313 19.62 18.20 11.44
N THR A 314 20.44 17.31 10.88
CA THR A 314 21.91 17.49 10.85
C THR A 314 22.31 18.66 9.96
N GLN A 315 21.61 18.88 8.85
CA GLN A 315 21.84 19.98 7.94
C GLN A 315 21.49 21.32 8.59
N THR A 316 20.32 21.44 9.23
CA THR A 316 19.95 22.61 10.03
C THR A 316 20.98 22.92 11.11
N TYR A 317 21.47 21.89 11.81
CA TYR A 317 22.52 22.07 12.81
C TYR A 317 23.79 22.67 12.19
N LYS A 318 24.21 22.21 11.00
CA LYS A 318 25.39 22.73 10.30
C LYS A 318 25.18 24.16 9.81
N GLU A 319 24.00 24.48 9.28
CA GLU A 319 23.64 25.82 8.82
C GLU A 319 23.66 26.82 9.98
N GLU A 320 23.02 26.48 11.10
CA GLU A 320 23.05 27.28 12.33
C GLU A 320 24.47 27.41 12.89
N LEU A 321 25.26 26.34 12.86
CA LEU A 321 26.65 26.37 13.32
C LEU A 321 27.53 27.28 12.46
N SER A 322 27.30 27.33 11.15
CA SER A 322 28.07 28.17 10.22
C SER A 322 27.87 29.67 10.48
N GLY A 323 26.72 30.06 11.03
CA GLY A 323 26.44 31.44 11.47
C GLY A 323 27.11 31.81 12.79
N ILE A 324 27.67 30.86 13.54
CA ILE A 324 28.31 31.09 14.83
C ILE A 324 29.81 31.36 14.63
N SER A 325 30.22 32.61 14.82
CA SER A 325 31.64 32.96 14.86
C SER A 325 32.33 32.32 16.07
N GLY A 326 33.53 31.75 15.86
CA GLY A 326 34.31 31.16 16.93
C GLY A 326 34.68 32.18 18.02
N PRO A 327 35.05 31.73 19.25
CA PRO A 327 35.29 32.62 20.39
C PRO A 327 36.50 33.56 20.26
N GLY A 328 37.11 33.63 19.08
CA GLY A 328 38.34 34.38 18.81
C GLY A 328 39.57 33.69 19.40
N ARG A 329 40.74 34.29 19.17
CA ARG A 329 42.01 33.80 19.73
C ARG A 329 42.05 34.07 21.24
N LYS A 330 42.48 33.09 22.02
CA LYS A 330 42.75 33.27 23.45
C LYS A 330 43.82 34.36 23.63
N PRO A 331 43.60 35.36 24.52
CA PRO A 331 44.62 36.35 24.80
C PRO A 331 45.88 35.63 25.30
N LYS A 332 47.01 35.84 24.61
CA LYS A 332 48.30 35.29 25.03
C LYS A 332 48.81 36.13 26.20
N PHE A 333 49.17 35.49 27.30
CA PHE A 333 49.84 36.16 28.41
C PHE A 333 51.20 36.66 27.91
N LEU A 334 51.39 37.99 27.89
CA LEU A 334 52.66 38.70 27.67
C LEU A 334 53.68 37.90 26.85
N GLN A 335 53.44 37.78 25.54
CA GLN A 335 54.54 37.43 24.64
C GLN A 335 55.38 38.71 24.49
N PRO A 336 56.61 38.78 25.03
CA PRO A 336 57.42 39.99 24.95
C PRO A 336 57.67 40.31 23.47
N GLY A 337 57.15 41.45 23.01
CA GLY A 337 57.37 41.95 21.64
C GLY A 337 56.12 42.29 20.81
N THR A 338 54.89 42.00 21.25
CA THR A 338 53.67 42.35 20.48
C THR A 338 52.71 43.29 21.21
N GLY A 339 53.20 44.10 22.15
CA GLY A 339 52.39 45.12 22.80
C GLY A 339 51.77 46.04 21.76
N GLY A 340 50.44 46.02 21.63
CA GLY A 340 49.74 47.06 20.88
C GLY A 340 50.16 48.42 21.45
N PRO A 341 50.59 49.39 20.62
CA PRO A 341 51.24 50.63 21.09
C PRO A 341 50.34 51.53 21.95
N THR A 342 49.04 51.25 22.05
CA THR A 342 48.05 52.14 22.67
C THR A 342 47.82 51.87 24.16
N THR A 343 47.80 50.62 24.63
CA THR A 343 47.42 50.33 26.04
C THR A 343 48.58 50.44 27.03
N ALA A 344 49.81 50.11 26.59
CA ALA A 344 51.01 50.38 27.38
C ALA A 344 51.32 51.89 27.44
N GLY A 345 50.98 52.64 26.39
CA GLY A 345 51.15 54.10 26.31
C GLY A 345 50.22 54.86 27.26
N GLU A 346 48.95 54.47 27.37
CA GLU A 346 48.02 55.07 28.34
C GLU A 346 48.39 54.75 29.79
N GLY A 347 48.77 53.51 30.11
CA GLY A 347 49.20 53.12 31.46
C GLY A 347 50.52 53.78 31.89
N ALA A 348 51.48 53.90 30.96
CA ALA A 348 52.73 54.62 31.19
C ALA A 348 52.51 56.14 31.29
N GLY A 349 51.59 56.71 30.51
CA GLY A 349 51.25 58.14 30.56
C GLY A 349 50.58 58.55 31.87
N ILE A 350 49.61 57.76 32.34
CA ILE A 350 48.93 58.00 33.62
C ILE A 350 49.87 57.71 34.80
N GLY A 351 50.68 56.65 34.73
CA GLY A 351 51.69 56.31 35.74
C GLY A 351 52.83 57.33 35.82
N ALA A 352 53.28 57.87 34.68
CA ALA A 352 54.28 58.94 34.62
C ALA A 352 53.72 60.26 35.15
N ALA A 353 52.47 60.63 34.79
CA ALA A 353 51.83 61.85 35.30
C ALA A 353 51.57 61.79 36.82
N GLY A 354 51.09 60.65 37.32
CA GLY A 354 50.90 60.41 38.76
C GLY A 354 52.22 60.34 39.53
N GLY A 355 53.24 59.66 38.98
CA GLY A 355 54.58 59.56 39.56
C GLY A 355 55.37 60.88 39.55
N ALA A 356 55.19 61.71 38.52
CA ALA A 356 55.78 63.05 38.44
C ALA A 356 55.16 64.02 39.45
N LEU A 357 53.84 63.96 39.67
CA LEU A 357 53.14 64.76 40.67
C LEU A 357 53.61 64.42 42.10
N ILE A 358 53.69 63.13 42.42
CA ILE A 358 54.14 62.67 43.74
C ILE A 358 55.64 62.91 43.94
N GLY A 359 56.48 62.67 42.92
CA GLY A 359 57.92 62.93 42.95
C GLY A 359 58.29 64.42 42.97
N GLY A 360 57.47 65.28 42.37
CA GLY A 360 57.63 66.73 42.37
C GLY A 360 57.31 67.38 43.73
N LEU A 361 56.33 66.85 44.47
CA LEU A 361 55.98 67.31 45.82
C LEU A 361 57.00 66.90 46.89
N ALA A 362 57.74 65.80 46.69
CA ALA A 362 58.63 65.24 47.70
C ALA A 362 60.13 65.57 47.51
N GLY A 363 60.58 66.06 46.34
CA GLY A 363 62.02 66.14 46.04
C GLY A 363 62.53 67.32 45.20
N GLY A 364 61.69 68.29 44.82
CA GLY A 364 62.11 69.38 43.91
C GLY A 364 62.43 68.89 42.49
N GLY A 365 62.77 69.79 41.57
CA GLY A 365 62.78 69.53 40.11
C GLY A 365 63.55 68.30 39.61
N ALA A 366 64.51 67.76 40.37
CA ALA A 366 65.20 66.51 40.06
C ALA A 366 64.44 65.23 40.48
N GLY A 367 63.58 65.29 41.50
CA GLY A 367 62.75 64.18 41.99
C GLY A 367 61.56 63.85 41.08
N ALA A 368 61.08 64.83 40.32
CA ALA A 368 60.00 64.63 39.34
C ALA A 368 60.39 63.67 38.20
N GLY A 369 61.67 63.69 37.75
CA GLY A 369 62.15 62.83 36.68
C GLY A 369 62.23 61.34 37.08
N TRP A 370 62.73 61.05 38.28
CA TRP A 370 62.81 59.68 38.80
C TRP A 370 61.44 59.14 39.25
N GLY A 371 60.59 60.00 39.81
CA GLY A 371 59.20 59.66 40.13
C GLY A 371 58.37 59.33 38.88
N ALA A 372 58.56 60.07 37.78
CA ALA A 372 57.94 59.78 36.49
C ALA A 372 58.42 58.45 35.89
N LEU A 373 59.72 58.16 35.95
CA LEU A 373 60.30 56.91 35.45
C LEU A 373 59.83 55.68 36.27
N GLY A 374 59.85 55.78 37.60
CA GLY A 374 59.38 54.72 38.50
C GLY A 374 57.86 54.49 38.40
N GLY A 375 57.08 55.57 38.30
CA GLY A 375 55.63 55.53 38.09
C GLY A 375 55.23 54.98 36.71
N ALA A 376 56.02 55.26 35.66
CA ALA A 376 55.81 54.69 34.33
C ALA A 376 56.06 53.18 34.29
N ILE A 377 57.09 52.68 34.99
CA ILE A 377 57.42 51.24 35.05
C ILE A 377 56.39 50.48 35.89
N LEU A 378 56.05 50.96 37.09
CA LEU A 378 55.02 50.33 37.93
C LEU A 378 53.61 50.46 37.36
N GLY A 379 53.26 51.62 36.77
CA GLY A 379 51.99 51.85 36.08
C GLY A 379 51.86 51.05 34.78
N GLY A 380 52.95 50.88 34.03
CA GLY A 380 53.01 50.02 32.84
C GLY A 380 52.86 48.52 33.17
N LEU A 381 53.47 48.04 34.25
CA LEU A 381 53.32 46.66 34.72
C LEU A 381 51.94 46.40 35.35
N GLY A 382 51.42 47.33 36.16
CA GLY A 382 50.09 47.24 36.77
C GLY A 382 48.94 47.35 35.76
N GLY A 383 49.05 48.26 34.78
CA GLY A 383 48.10 48.40 33.67
C GLY A 383 48.11 47.19 32.72
N GLY A 384 49.27 46.56 32.51
CA GLY A 384 49.38 45.30 31.78
C GLY A 384 48.66 44.13 32.46
N TYR A 385 48.73 44.04 33.79
CA TYR A 385 48.03 43.00 34.54
C TYR A 385 46.51 43.21 34.55
N TYR A 386 46.06 44.45 34.76
CA TYR A 386 44.63 44.80 34.77
C TYR A 386 43.98 44.64 33.38
N SER A 387 44.67 45.05 32.31
CA SER A 387 44.22 44.84 30.93
C SER A 387 44.15 43.36 30.56
N TYR A 388 45.12 42.55 30.98
CA TYR A 388 45.08 41.09 30.81
C TYR A 388 43.90 40.45 31.55
N GLU A 389 43.59 40.88 32.77
CA GLU A 389 42.43 40.37 33.53
C GLU A 389 41.09 40.73 32.86
N LYS A 390 40.98 41.97 32.37
CA LYS A 390 39.81 42.44 31.62
C LYS A 390 39.64 41.68 30.29
N GLU A 391 40.72 41.45 29.55
CA GLU A 391 40.71 40.65 28.32
C GLU A 391 40.39 39.18 28.59
N LYS A 392 40.91 38.60 29.67
CA LYS A 392 40.62 37.24 30.10
C LYS A 392 39.15 37.07 30.47
N SER A 393 38.56 38.05 31.18
CA SER A 393 37.13 38.08 31.47
C SER A 393 36.29 38.22 30.20
N ALA A 394 36.66 39.15 29.31
CA ALA A 394 35.99 39.31 28.02
C ALA A 394 36.05 38.05 27.15
N TYR A 395 37.19 37.34 27.14
CA TYR A 395 37.35 36.07 26.45
C TYR A 395 36.47 34.97 27.05
N ARG A 396 36.40 34.85 28.39
CA ARG A 396 35.48 33.91 29.07
C ARG A 396 34.03 34.19 28.69
N ASN A 397 33.62 35.45 28.63
CA ASN A 397 32.28 35.84 28.19
C ASN A 397 32.01 35.46 26.73
N ARG A 398 32.99 35.61 25.83
CA ARG A 398 32.89 35.15 24.42
C ARG A 398 32.79 33.63 24.31
N VAL A 399 33.60 32.88 25.07
CA VAL A 399 33.54 31.41 25.11
C VAL A 399 32.19 30.93 25.65
N ALA A 400 31.68 31.56 26.72
CA ALA A 400 30.36 31.25 27.25
C ALA A 400 29.24 31.56 26.24
N ALA A 401 29.32 32.70 25.55
CA ALA A 401 28.37 33.07 24.49
C ALA A 401 28.43 32.10 23.30
N TYR A 402 29.63 31.66 22.89
CA TYR A 402 29.84 30.66 21.84
C TYR A 402 29.22 29.30 22.21
N HIS A 403 29.48 28.79 23.42
CA HIS A 403 28.85 27.55 23.88
C HIS A 403 27.33 27.69 24.06
N ALA A 404 26.84 28.86 24.47
CA ALA A 404 25.41 29.14 24.50
C ALA A 404 24.81 29.12 23.07
N ALA A 405 25.50 29.67 22.08
CA ALA A 405 25.08 29.62 20.68
C ALA A 405 25.06 28.19 20.13
N ILE A 406 26.09 27.37 20.39
CA ILE A 406 26.10 25.94 20.00
C ILE A 406 24.92 25.19 20.64
N ARG A 407 24.64 25.45 21.92
CA ARG A 407 23.49 24.82 22.60
C ARG A 407 22.17 25.23 21.96
N ARG A 408 22.02 26.50 21.56
CA ARG A 408 20.84 26.98 20.82
C ARG A 408 20.72 26.33 19.45
N ALA A 409 21.81 26.23 18.68
CA ALA A 409 21.82 25.55 17.38
C ALA A 409 21.41 24.07 17.51
N LYS A 410 21.95 23.37 18.53
CA LYS A 410 21.58 21.99 18.83
C LYS A 410 20.12 21.86 19.28
N ALA A 411 19.59 22.82 20.03
CA ALA A 411 18.19 22.83 20.45
C ALA A 411 17.26 23.01 19.25
N ARG A 412 17.55 23.96 18.34
CA ARG A 412 16.78 24.17 17.10
C ARG A 412 16.76 22.94 16.20
N ALA A 413 17.92 22.31 15.99
CA ALA A 413 18.00 21.07 15.20
C ALA A 413 17.17 19.93 15.81
N ARG A 414 17.08 19.85 17.14
CA ARG A 414 16.22 18.86 17.82
C ARG A 414 14.74 19.20 17.66
N GLU A 415 14.36 20.46 17.83
CA GLU A 415 12.99 20.92 17.65
C GLU A 415 12.49 20.66 16.24
N GLU A 416 13.31 20.92 15.22
CA GLU A 416 12.97 20.60 13.83
C GLU A 416 12.86 19.09 13.59
N LYS A 417 13.79 18.31 14.14
CA LYS A 417 13.72 16.84 14.09
C LYS A 417 12.41 16.33 14.71
N GLU A 418 12.06 16.80 15.89
CA GLU A 418 10.82 16.44 16.59
C GLU A 418 9.58 16.82 15.78
N LYS A 419 9.56 18.02 15.19
CA LYS A 419 8.47 18.48 14.32
C LYS A 419 8.30 17.57 13.09
N LEU A 420 9.38 17.20 12.42
CA LEU A 420 9.34 16.31 11.25
C LEU A 420 8.89 14.90 11.63
N LEU A 421 9.35 14.39 12.77
CA LEU A 421 8.89 13.10 13.32
C LEU A 421 7.40 13.14 13.67
N GLU A 422 6.91 14.23 14.27
CA GLU A 422 5.50 14.38 14.60
C GLU A 422 4.62 14.41 13.34
N GLN A 423 5.04 15.17 12.32
CA GLN A 423 4.38 15.17 11.02
C GLN A 423 4.33 13.77 10.41
N TYR A 424 5.44 13.04 10.46
CA TYR A 424 5.49 11.69 9.93
C TYR A 424 4.63 10.70 10.74
N ALA A 425 4.59 10.82 12.08
CA ALA A 425 3.68 10.04 12.91
C ALA A 425 2.21 10.30 12.56
N GLN A 426 1.82 11.54 12.28
CA GLN A 426 0.46 11.87 11.85
C GLN A 426 0.14 11.22 10.50
N GLU A 427 1.06 11.25 9.55
CA GLU A 427 0.92 10.57 8.24
C GLU A 427 0.73 9.06 8.41
N LEU A 428 1.55 8.41 9.23
CA LEU A 428 1.42 6.98 9.53
C LEU A 428 0.06 6.64 10.15
N ARG A 429 -0.41 7.43 11.12
CA ARG A 429 -1.74 7.24 11.73
C ARG A 429 -2.87 7.42 10.74
N GLN A 430 -2.79 8.43 9.87
CA GLN A 430 -3.81 8.65 8.84
C GLN A 430 -3.86 7.48 7.86
N ASN A 431 -2.70 6.99 7.42
CA ASN A 431 -2.61 5.82 6.55
C ASN A 431 -3.16 4.57 7.21
N ALA A 432 -2.83 4.34 8.49
CA ALA A 432 -3.37 3.25 9.29
C ALA A 432 -4.90 3.31 9.42
N GLN A 433 -5.45 4.49 9.74
CA GLN A 433 -6.91 4.70 9.86
C GLN A 433 -7.62 4.48 8.53
N ASN A 434 -7.09 5.03 7.43
CA ASN A 434 -7.64 4.82 6.09
C ASN A 434 -7.67 3.34 5.72
N ARG A 435 -6.63 2.58 6.10
CA ARG A 435 -6.59 1.13 5.88
C ARG A 435 -7.66 0.40 6.69
N MET A 436 -7.80 0.73 7.96
CA MET A 436 -8.82 0.11 8.82
C MET A 436 -10.23 0.32 8.26
N LEU A 437 -10.51 1.51 7.70
CA LEU A 437 -11.76 1.77 6.99
C LEU A 437 -11.95 0.83 5.81
N VAL A 438 -10.96 0.70 4.91
CA VAL A 438 -11.02 -0.20 3.74
C VAL A 438 -11.25 -1.66 4.16
N LEU A 439 -10.56 -2.13 5.21
CA LEU A 439 -10.71 -3.51 5.70
C LEU A 439 -12.06 -3.77 6.34
N SER A 440 -12.68 -2.76 6.97
CA SER A 440 -14.02 -2.86 7.55
C SER A 440 -15.15 -2.94 6.50
N GLY A 441 -14.82 -2.93 5.20
CA GLY A 441 -15.78 -2.98 4.11
C GLY A 441 -16.42 -1.63 3.77
N PHE A 442 -16.10 -0.58 4.53
CA PHE A 442 -16.35 0.78 4.13
C PHE A 442 -15.31 1.16 3.09
N ASN A 443 -15.72 1.37 1.84
CA ASN A 443 -14.83 1.87 0.80
C ASN A 443 -14.73 3.40 0.96
N PRO A 444 -13.67 3.96 1.60
CA PRO A 444 -13.48 5.39 1.54
C PRO A 444 -13.25 5.74 0.07
N SER A 445 -14.08 6.62 -0.48
CA SER A 445 -13.81 7.22 -1.80
C SER A 445 -12.34 7.62 -1.88
N PRO A 446 -11.65 7.41 -3.01
CA PRO A 446 -10.24 7.72 -3.13
C PRO A 446 -10.03 9.21 -2.85
N TYR A 447 -9.51 9.50 -1.67
CA TYR A 447 -8.99 10.82 -1.35
C TYR A 447 -7.73 11.02 -2.19
N THR A 448 -7.85 11.86 -3.21
CA THR A 448 -6.69 12.53 -3.80
C THR A 448 -5.97 13.27 -2.67
N PRO A 449 -4.62 13.19 -2.57
CA PRO A 449 -3.88 13.99 -1.62
C PRO A 449 -4.14 15.46 -1.94
N GLN A 450 -4.98 16.10 -1.13
CA GLN A 450 -5.29 17.50 -1.22
C GLN A 450 -4.04 18.26 -0.77
N SER A 451 -3.23 18.68 -1.75
CA SER A 451 -2.21 19.69 -1.57
C SER A 451 -2.84 20.88 -0.85
N ASN A 452 -2.28 21.28 0.29
CA ASN A 452 -2.73 22.37 1.15
C ASN A 452 -3.34 23.55 0.37
N GLY A 453 -4.68 23.57 0.30
CA GLY A 453 -5.49 24.70 -0.12
C GLY A 453 -5.94 25.44 1.12
N SER A 454 -5.41 26.65 1.29
CA SER A 454 -5.75 27.66 2.29
C SER A 454 -7.26 27.80 2.52
N VAL A 455 -7.71 27.57 3.76
CA VAL A 455 -9.08 27.86 4.20
C VAL A 455 -9.18 29.36 4.50
N PHE A 456 -10.11 30.02 3.80
CA PHE A 456 -10.52 31.40 4.01
C PHE A 456 -11.18 31.57 5.39
N SER A 457 -10.70 32.55 6.18
CA SER A 457 -11.47 33.20 7.24
C SER A 457 -11.83 34.62 6.80
N THR A 458 -13.12 34.92 6.85
CA THR A 458 -13.74 36.22 6.56
C THR A 458 -13.61 37.19 7.73
N THR A 459 -13.00 38.37 7.54
CA THR A 459 -13.29 39.68 8.19
C THR A 459 -12.39 40.80 7.60
N PRO A 460 -12.73 42.11 7.73
CA PRO A 460 -12.69 43.04 6.60
C PRO A 460 -11.47 43.98 6.49
N ALA A 461 -11.19 44.30 5.21
CA ALA A 461 -10.62 45.49 4.58
C ALA A 461 -9.84 46.55 5.39
N TYR A 462 -8.53 46.61 5.12
CA TYR A 462 -7.74 47.86 5.02
C TYR A 462 -6.87 47.81 3.73
N PRO A 463 -6.59 48.95 3.06
CA PRO A 463 -5.97 48.94 1.74
C PRO A 463 -4.44 49.06 1.74
N SER A 464 -3.82 48.31 0.81
CA SER A 464 -2.53 48.52 0.10
C SER A 464 -1.19 48.37 0.87
N PRO A 465 -0.03 48.14 0.18
CA PRO A 465 0.18 47.86 -1.25
C PRO A 465 1.01 46.58 -1.55
N SER A 466 0.93 46.23 -2.83
CA SER A 466 1.76 45.33 -3.64
C SER A 466 3.24 45.17 -3.27
N ASN A 467 3.69 43.93 -3.15
CA ASN A 467 5.00 43.49 -3.66
C ASN A 467 4.93 42.01 -4.01
N ALA A 468 4.77 41.75 -5.32
CA ALA A 468 4.90 40.44 -5.91
C ALA A 468 6.38 40.10 -6.03
N TYR A 469 6.84 39.07 -5.30
CA TYR A 469 8.06 38.36 -5.65
C TYR A 469 7.67 37.17 -6.53
N PRO A 470 8.24 37.02 -7.74
CA PRO A 470 8.00 35.85 -8.56
C PRO A 470 8.68 34.63 -7.95
N THR A 471 7.92 33.55 -7.78
CA THR A 471 8.46 32.19 -7.61
C THR A 471 9.33 31.82 -8.80
N PRO A 472 10.54 31.25 -8.60
CA PRO A 472 11.35 30.78 -9.71
C PRO A 472 10.69 29.56 -10.39
N PRO A 473 10.83 29.40 -11.71
CA PRO A 473 10.29 28.25 -12.43
C PRO A 473 11.03 26.97 -12.05
N PHE A 474 10.31 25.84 -12.15
CA PHE A 474 10.85 24.49 -12.05
C PHE A 474 12.08 24.33 -12.95
N VAL A 475 13.21 23.98 -12.34
CA VAL A 475 14.41 23.57 -13.07
C VAL A 475 14.19 22.15 -13.56
N SER A 476 14.00 22.01 -14.86
CA SER A 476 14.12 20.77 -15.60
C SER A 476 15.48 20.13 -15.30
N THR A 477 15.47 18.83 -15.00
CA THR A 477 16.68 18.00 -14.84
C THR A 477 17.65 18.18 -16.02
N PRO A 478 18.93 18.50 -15.79
CA PRO A 478 19.92 18.48 -16.86
C PRO A 478 20.24 17.03 -17.22
N SER A 479 19.99 16.69 -18.48
CA SER A 479 20.60 15.56 -19.18
C SER A 479 22.11 15.79 -19.26
N TYR A 480 22.88 14.95 -18.56
CA TYR A 480 24.34 14.97 -18.61
C TYR A 480 24.85 14.48 -19.99
N PRO A 481 25.80 15.17 -20.63
CA PRO A 481 26.56 14.60 -21.73
C PRO A 481 27.50 13.51 -21.21
N ALA A 482 27.52 12.37 -21.90
CA ALA A 482 28.48 11.30 -21.66
C ALA A 482 29.90 11.82 -21.90
N ASN A 483 30.70 11.89 -20.84
CA ASN A 483 32.12 12.20 -20.93
C ASN A 483 32.92 10.89 -21.12
N PRO A 484 33.87 10.81 -22.07
CA PRO A 484 34.63 9.60 -22.34
C PRO A 484 35.52 9.21 -21.17
N GLN A 485 35.52 7.91 -20.84
CA GLN A 485 36.39 7.33 -19.81
C GLN A 485 37.88 7.52 -20.16
N PRO A 486 38.73 7.96 -19.22
CA PRO A 486 40.16 7.78 -19.32
C PRO A 486 40.53 6.31 -19.08
N SER A 487 41.34 5.77 -19.99
CA SER A 487 41.92 4.43 -19.92
C SER A 487 42.81 4.26 -18.69
N VAL A 488 42.49 3.27 -17.87
CA VAL A 488 43.30 2.85 -16.71
C VAL A 488 44.45 1.97 -17.21
N PRO A 489 45.72 2.26 -16.87
CA PRO A 489 46.83 1.37 -17.21
C PRO A 489 46.75 0.07 -16.42
N GLN A 490 47.03 -1.05 -17.10
CA GLN A 490 47.02 -2.39 -16.50
C GLN A 490 48.09 -2.52 -15.40
N PRO A 491 47.77 -3.10 -14.23
CA PRO A 491 48.77 -3.48 -13.26
C PRO A 491 49.58 -4.67 -13.78
N GLY A 492 50.90 -4.50 -13.82
CA GLY A 492 51.87 -5.49 -14.25
C GLY A 492 51.81 -6.79 -13.43
N GLY A 493 52.15 -7.89 -14.10
CA GLY A 493 52.13 -9.24 -13.57
C GLY A 493 53.07 -9.46 -12.39
N TYR A 494 52.56 -10.17 -11.39
CA TYR A 494 53.37 -10.74 -10.32
C TYR A 494 54.15 -11.96 -10.83
N VAL A 495 55.47 -11.89 -10.72
CA VAL A 495 56.38 -13.04 -10.87
C VAL A 495 56.35 -13.84 -9.56
N PRO A 496 56.27 -15.18 -9.57
CA PRO A 496 56.35 -15.97 -8.34
C PRO A 496 57.79 -15.98 -7.79
N ALA A 497 57.93 -15.81 -6.47
CA ALA A 497 59.19 -15.98 -5.76
C ALA A 497 59.60 -17.47 -5.69
N PRO A 498 60.92 -17.77 -5.71
CA PRO A 498 61.42 -19.14 -5.64
C PRO A 498 61.33 -19.72 -4.22
N ASN A 499 61.00 -21.02 -4.15
CA ASN A 499 60.95 -21.84 -2.94
C ASN A 499 62.27 -21.81 -2.15
N PRO A 500 62.24 -21.58 -0.81
CA PRO A 500 63.37 -21.91 0.03
C PRO A 500 63.37 -23.40 0.39
N ALA A 501 64.53 -24.01 0.18
CA ALA A 501 64.86 -25.40 0.45
C ALA A 501 64.69 -25.79 1.93
N GLY A 502 64.42 -27.08 2.15
CA GLY A 502 64.10 -27.68 3.43
C GLY A 502 65.27 -27.78 4.42
N TYR A 503 64.90 -27.97 5.68
CA TYR A 503 65.79 -28.39 6.76
C TYR A 503 65.59 -29.88 7.06
N PRO A 504 66.66 -30.61 7.39
CA PRO A 504 66.62 -32.06 7.60
C PRO A 504 66.13 -32.42 9.01
N SER A 505 65.43 -33.56 9.05
CA SER A 505 65.00 -34.29 10.25
C SER A 505 66.19 -35.04 10.86
N SER A 506 66.41 -34.85 12.16
CA SER A 506 67.35 -35.63 12.97
C SER A 506 66.67 -36.84 13.60
N HIS A 507 67.13 -38.04 13.20
CA HIS A 507 67.00 -39.33 13.91
C HIS A 507 67.66 -39.27 15.31
N PRO A 508 67.27 -40.14 16.27
CA PRO A 508 67.41 -41.60 16.21
C PRO A 508 66.18 -42.37 15.74
#